data_AF-H3APT2-F1
#
_entry.id   AF-H3APT2-F1
#
_cell.length_a   1.000
_cell.length_b   1.000
_cell.length_c   1.000
_cell.angle_alpha   90.00
_cell.angle_beta   90.00
_cell.angle_gamma   90.00
#
_symmetry.space_group_name_H-M   'P 1'
#
loop_
_entity.id
_entity.type
_entity.pdbx_description
1 polymer ?
#
loop_
_entity_poly.entity_id
_entity_poly.type
_entity_poly.pdbx_seq_one_letter_code
_entity_poly.pdbx_strand_id
1 'polypeptide(L)'
;NNEINLQQTVIHQASQALNCCIDEEHGKGSQEEAEAERLLLIATEKRVAALAELNKLKSEGTAGQKNGAPIEFSPSRGSVALLEMRMPLKADFICSTAHKTDAANYYFFVMIRAGAENMVATPLACTQNSLSGDALSFPTKFTLQDVSSDFEIDVEVYSLSRVILKPPLMISGLLNTVINLSPKLEAITPKRLLTSITQKSNLHTPALASPGGPNAVRTSNFVLVGSHKLNLASVGKSKFTLDKVPFLSPLEGHIYLKLQCQINSSVEEKGFLTMFEDVSGFGAWHRRWCVLSGYCISYWTYPDDEKRK
;
A
#
# COMPACT_ATOMS: atom_id res chain seq x y z
N ASN A 1 -4.49 -17.84 12.11
CA ASN A 1 -3.85 -17.98 13.43
C ASN A 1 -2.36 -17.71 13.41
N ASN A 2 -1.50 -18.59 12.88
CA ASN A 2 -0.04 -18.45 12.99
C ASN A 2 0.48 -17.06 12.51
N GLU A 3 0.01 -16.61 11.34
CA GLU A 3 0.34 -15.29 10.79
C GLU A 3 -0.08 -14.13 11.71
N ILE A 4 -1.27 -14.21 12.33
CA ILE A 4 -1.76 -13.19 13.28
C ILE A 4 -0.83 -13.10 14.49
N ASN A 5 -0.34 -14.23 15.00
CA ASN A 5 0.60 -14.28 16.14
C ASN A 5 2.00 -13.77 15.74
N LEU A 6 2.45 -14.09 14.52
CA LEU A 6 3.70 -13.56 13.95
C LEU A 6 3.64 -12.03 13.85
N GLN A 7 2.61 -11.49 13.20
CA GLN A 7 2.46 -10.04 13.05
C GLN A 7 2.21 -9.33 14.39
N GLN A 8 1.49 -9.94 15.33
CA GLN A 8 1.38 -9.42 16.71
C GLN A 8 2.75 -9.33 17.42
N THR A 9 3.66 -10.27 17.13
CA THR A 9 5.05 -10.25 17.65
C THR A 9 5.87 -9.14 17.01
N VAL A 10 5.78 -8.96 15.69
CA VAL A 10 6.47 -7.87 14.96
C VAL A 10 5.96 -6.50 15.41
N ILE A 11 4.65 -6.32 15.57
CA ILE A 11 4.02 -5.09 16.13
C ILE A 11 4.61 -4.76 17.50
N HIS A 12 4.74 -5.75 18.39
CA HIS A 12 5.30 -5.53 19.72
C HIS A 12 6.80 -5.16 19.63
N GLN A 13 7.60 -5.91 18.88
CA GLN A 13 9.04 -5.63 18.72
C GLN A 13 9.31 -4.25 18.12
N ALA A 14 8.60 -3.87 17.05
CA ALA A 14 8.71 -2.55 16.44
C ALA A 14 8.25 -1.44 17.40
N SER A 15 7.18 -1.65 18.17
CA SER A 15 6.74 -0.71 19.22
C SER A 15 7.81 -0.50 20.29
N GLN A 16 8.51 -1.56 20.70
CA GLN A 16 9.60 -1.46 21.68
C GLN A 16 10.84 -0.75 21.12
N ALA A 17 11.24 -1.03 19.88
CA ALA A 17 12.32 -0.28 19.22
C ALA A 17 12.00 1.23 19.17
N LEU A 18 10.77 1.60 18.79
CA LEU A 18 10.31 3.00 18.76
C LEU A 18 10.16 3.64 20.14
N ASN A 19 10.11 2.86 21.22
CA ASN A 19 10.16 3.38 22.59
C ASN A 19 11.60 3.64 23.08
N CYS A 20 12.61 3.05 22.43
CA CYS A 20 14.01 3.39 22.67
C CYS A 20 14.42 4.71 21.99
N CYS A 21 13.78 5.11 20.88
CA CYS A 21 14.06 6.35 20.14
C CYS A 21 13.55 7.60 20.88
N ILE A 22 14.25 7.98 21.96
CA ILE A 22 13.93 9.11 22.84
C ILE A 22 14.54 10.44 22.36
N ASP A 23 15.78 10.42 21.85
CA ASP A 23 16.58 11.57 21.41
C ASP A 23 17.54 11.16 20.28
N GLU A 24 18.30 12.11 19.71
CA GLU A 24 19.12 11.87 18.51
C GLU A 24 20.23 10.81 18.74
N GLU A 25 20.81 10.72 19.94
CA GLU A 25 21.82 9.70 20.27
C GLU A 25 21.21 8.29 20.38
N HIS A 26 19.94 8.18 20.79
CA HIS A 26 19.16 6.94 20.76
C HIS A 26 18.36 6.75 19.44
N GLY A 27 18.72 7.45 18.37
CA GLY A 27 18.18 7.24 17.02
C GLY A 27 16.89 8.00 16.67
N LYS A 28 16.50 9.03 17.42
CA LYS A 28 15.36 9.89 17.07
C LYS A 28 15.57 10.58 15.73
N GLY A 29 14.58 10.51 14.84
CA GLY A 29 14.62 11.14 13.52
C GLY A 29 15.54 10.43 12.51
N SER A 30 16.11 9.28 12.87
CA SER A 30 16.99 8.49 12.00
C SER A 30 16.21 7.65 10.98
N GLN A 31 16.91 7.04 10.03
CA GLN A 31 16.31 6.13 9.06
C GLN A 31 15.85 4.82 9.70
N GLU A 32 16.51 4.38 10.78
CA GLU A 32 16.14 3.20 11.56
C GLU A 32 14.81 3.42 12.30
N GLU A 33 14.57 4.61 12.84
CA GLU A 33 13.26 4.99 13.38
C GLU A 33 12.18 4.93 12.28
N ALA A 34 12.47 5.46 11.09
CA ALA A 34 11.53 5.43 9.96
C ALA A 34 11.24 4.00 9.47
N GLU A 35 12.23 3.11 9.42
CA GLU A 35 12.00 1.69 9.07
C GLU A 35 11.21 0.96 10.17
N ALA A 36 11.43 1.27 11.44
CA ALA A 36 10.64 0.71 12.54
C ALA A 36 9.17 1.19 12.50
N GLU A 37 8.91 2.46 12.19
CA GLU A 37 7.56 2.99 11.95
C GLU A 37 6.88 2.29 10.75
N ARG A 38 7.63 2.03 9.66
CA ARG A 38 7.15 1.31 8.47
C ARG A 38 6.83 -0.15 8.77
N LEU A 39 7.72 -0.86 9.47
CA LEU A 39 7.50 -2.25 9.88
C LEU A 39 6.27 -2.39 10.80
N LEU A 40 6.10 -1.45 11.74
CA LEU A 40 4.92 -1.40 12.63
C LEU A 40 3.62 -1.26 11.82
N LEU A 41 3.58 -0.40 10.80
CA LEU A 41 2.42 -0.22 9.94
C LEU A 41 2.13 -1.49 9.11
N ILE A 42 3.14 -2.03 8.42
CA ILE A 42 2.98 -3.23 7.58
C ILE A 42 2.47 -4.41 8.41
N ALA A 43 3.03 -4.63 9.60
CA ALA A 43 2.59 -5.71 10.48
C ALA A 43 1.17 -5.47 11.03
N THR A 44 0.79 -4.22 11.30
CA THR A 44 -0.57 -3.85 11.70
C THR A 44 -1.58 -4.19 10.60
N GLU A 45 -1.33 -3.76 9.36
CA GLU A 45 -2.21 -4.02 8.22
C GLU A 45 -2.30 -5.52 7.89
N LYS A 46 -1.18 -6.25 7.86
CA LYS A 46 -1.19 -7.71 7.68
C LYS A 46 -2.01 -8.42 8.75
N ARG A 47 -1.88 -8.02 10.02
CA ARG A 47 -2.65 -8.60 11.12
C ARG A 47 -4.15 -8.30 10.99
N VAL A 48 -4.53 -7.09 10.59
CA VAL A 48 -5.93 -6.71 10.34
C VAL A 48 -6.53 -7.52 9.19
N ALA A 49 -5.82 -7.62 8.06
CA ALA A 49 -6.25 -8.41 6.91
C ALA A 49 -6.42 -9.91 7.24
N ALA A 50 -5.43 -10.50 7.94
CA ALA A 50 -5.49 -11.89 8.38
C ALA A 50 -6.59 -12.16 9.43
N LEU A 51 -6.97 -11.16 10.24
CA LEU A 51 -8.11 -11.25 11.15
C LEU A 51 -9.45 -11.15 10.41
N ALA A 52 -9.55 -10.30 9.38
CA ALA A 52 -10.75 -10.15 8.57
C ALA A 52 -11.06 -11.47 7.82
N GLU A 53 -10.08 -12.04 7.11
CA GLU A 53 -10.24 -13.29 6.38
C GLU A 53 -10.56 -14.46 7.32
N LEU A 54 -9.91 -14.54 8.48
CA LEU A 54 -10.21 -15.57 9.49
C LEU A 54 -11.62 -15.44 10.09
N ASN A 55 -12.20 -14.25 10.14
CA ASN A 55 -13.59 -14.07 10.59
C ASN A 55 -14.59 -14.36 9.46
N LYS A 56 -14.27 -14.02 8.21
CA LYS A 56 -15.03 -14.44 7.01
C LYS A 56 -15.14 -15.97 6.93
N LEU A 57 -14.01 -16.69 6.97
CA LEU A 57 -13.96 -18.15 6.90
C LEU A 57 -14.76 -18.83 8.04
N LYS A 58 -14.76 -18.26 9.24
CA LYS A 58 -15.63 -18.73 10.35
C LYS A 58 -17.12 -18.59 10.04
N SER A 59 -17.52 -17.48 9.41
CA SER A 59 -18.92 -17.26 9.04
C SER A 59 -19.38 -18.17 7.90
N GLU A 60 -18.54 -18.36 6.88
CA GLU A 60 -18.77 -19.28 5.76
C GLU A 60 -18.89 -20.73 6.26
N GLY A 61 -18.06 -21.15 7.22
CA GLY A 61 -18.17 -22.46 7.88
C GLY A 61 -19.50 -22.70 8.64
N THR A 62 -20.31 -21.67 8.90
CA THR A 62 -21.67 -21.81 9.45
C THR A 62 -22.78 -21.69 8.41
N ALA A 63 -22.47 -21.17 7.21
CA ALA A 63 -23.40 -21.05 6.10
C ALA A 63 -23.23 -22.25 5.13
N GLY A 64 -23.89 -23.37 5.46
CA GLY A 64 -23.75 -24.64 4.74
C GLY A 64 -23.80 -24.50 3.22
N GLN A 65 -22.83 -25.15 2.54
CA GLN A 65 -22.55 -24.97 1.11
C GLN A 65 -23.81 -25.09 0.24
N LYS A 66 -24.25 -23.96 -0.30
CA LYS A 66 -25.19 -23.94 -1.43
C LYS A 66 -24.43 -24.33 -2.69
N ASN A 67 -24.42 -25.62 -2.98
CA ASN A 67 -23.89 -26.15 -4.23
C ASN A 67 -24.63 -25.50 -5.43
N GLY A 68 -23.98 -24.52 -6.05
CA GLY A 68 -24.36 -24.07 -7.38
C GLY A 68 -24.21 -25.21 -8.38
N ALA A 69 -25.02 -25.19 -9.44
CA ALA A 69 -24.83 -26.13 -10.55
C ALA A 69 -23.41 -25.96 -11.14
N PRO A 70 -22.78 -27.04 -11.64
CA PRO A 70 -21.46 -26.95 -12.25
C PRO A 70 -21.52 -26.01 -13.46
N ILE A 71 -20.81 -24.88 -13.38
CA ILE A 71 -20.65 -23.97 -14.51
C ILE A 71 -19.65 -24.63 -15.46
N GLU A 72 -20.14 -25.04 -16.62
CA GLU A 72 -19.41 -25.87 -17.60
C GLU A 72 -18.19 -25.18 -18.22
N PHE A 73 -18.09 -23.85 -18.05
CA PHE A 73 -16.98 -23.02 -18.50
C PHE A 73 -16.47 -22.15 -17.34
N SER A 74 -15.25 -22.43 -16.87
CA SER A 74 -14.55 -21.52 -15.95
C SER A 74 -14.03 -20.29 -16.69
N PRO A 75 -14.08 -19.09 -16.09
CA PRO A 75 -13.48 -17.89 -16.70
C PRO A 75 -11.96 -18.08 -16.80
N SER A 76 -11.36 -17.52 -17.86
CA SER A 76 -9.93 -17.60 -18.08
C SER A 76 -9.14 -16.90 -16.96
N ARG A 77 -8.04 -17.51 -16.56
CA ARG A 77 -7.16 -17.04 -15.48
C ARG A 77 -5.81 -16.64 -16.06
N GLY A 78 -5.12 -15.74 -15.39
CA GLY A 78 -3.88 -15.15 -15.86
C GLY A 78 -2.95 -14.71 -14.73
N SER A 79 -1.99 -13.86 -15.07
CA SER A 79 -1.16 -13.15 -14.10
C SER A 79 -1.17 -11.65 -14.36
N VAL A 80 -1.00 -10.87 -13.29
CA VAL A 80 -1.04 -9.41 -13.29
C VAL A 80 0.22 -8.91 -12.60
N ALA A 81 1.03 -8.11 -13.30
CA ALA A 81 2.28 -7.58 -12.79
C ALA A 81 2.28 -6.04 -12.75
N LEU A 82 2.68 -5.48 -11.61
CA LEU A 82 2.92 -4.06 -11.39
C LEU A 82 4.43 -3.80 -11.46
N LEU A 83 4.83 -2.90 -12.36
CA LEU A 83 6.22 -2.53 -12.64
C LEU A 83 6.40 -1.00 -12.70
N GLU A 84 7.65 -0.54 -12.71
CA GLU A 84 8.04 0.83 -13.09
C GLU A 84 7.34 1.94 -12.28
N MET A 85 7.08 1.68 -10.99
CA MET A 85 6.31 2.56 -10.11
C MET A 85 7.07 3.86 -9.76
N ARG A 86 6.43 5.00 -10.01
CA ARG A 86 6.95 6.36 -9.73
C ARG A 86 5.84 7.27 -9.21
N MET A 87 6.18 8.11 -8.23
CA MET A 87 5.23 8.98 -7.52
C MET A 87 5.74 10.45 -7.56
N PRO A 88 5.10 11.34 -8.34
CA PRO A 88 5.53 12.72 -8.48
C PRO A 88 5.25 13.58 -7.24
N LEU A 89 6.19 14.45 -6.93
CA LEU A 89 6.13 15.45 -5.88
C LEU A 89 5.97 16.84 -6.50
N LYS A 90 5.35 17.76 -5.76
CA LYS A 90 5.23 19.16 -6.19
C LYS A 90 6.61 19.83 -6.21
N ALA A 91 6.86 20.68 -7.20
CA ALA A 91 8.18 21.29 -7.43
C ALA A 91 8.63 22.22 -6.28
N ASP A 92 7.69 22.91 -5.62
CA ASP A 92 7.94 23.74 -4.44
C ASP A 92 8.48 22.92 -3.26
N PHE A 93 7.92 21.73 -3.02
CA PHE A 93 8.39 20.77 -2.01
C PHE A 93 9.75 20.14 -2.35
N ILE A 94 10.01 19.86 -3.63
CA ILE A 94 11.35 19.43 -4.07
C ILE A 94 12.37 20.55 -3.80
N CYS A 95 12.04 21.80 -4.12
CA CYS A 95 12.91 22.94 -3.83
C CYS A 95 13.12 23.17 -2.32
N SER A 96 12.08 23.10 -1.49
CA SER A 96 12.21 23.34 -0.03
C SER A 96 13.10 22.29 0.65
N THR A 97 12.96 21.02 0.26
CA THR A 97 13.79 19.92 0.79
C THR A 97 15.22 19.98 0.25
N ALA A 98 15.42 20.32 -1.03
CA ALA A 98 16.76 20.49 -1.62
C ALA A 98 17.56 21.65 -0.98
N HIS A 99 16.91 22.79 -0.70
CA HIS A 99 17.54 23.94 -0.05
C HIS A 99 17.62 23.84 1.48
N LYS A 100 17.08 22.77 2.10
CA LYS A 100 16.99 22.59 3.55
C LYS A 100 16.35 23.79 4.29
N THR A 101 15.43 24.48 3.60
CA THR A 101 14.57 25.51 4.21
C THR A 101 13.53 24.87 5.11
N ASP A 102 13.07 23.68 4.72
CA ASP A 102 12.34 22.78 5.61
C ASP A 102 13.31 22.15 6.63
N ALA A 103 12.84 22.04 7.87
CA ALA A 103 13.58 21.43 8.97
C ALA A 103 13.04 20.02 9.27
N ALA A 104 12.70 19.24 8.24
CA ALA A 104 12.16 17.89 8.40
C ALA A 104 12.73 16.89 7.38
N ASN A 105 12.90 15.65 7.84
CA ASN A 105 13.08 14.48 6.99
C ASN A 105 11.72 13.96 6.53
N TYR A 106 11.61 13.58 5.25
CA TYR A 106 10.39 13.06 4.64
C TYR A 106 10.64 11.69 4.03
N TYR A 107 9.88 10.69 4.47
CA TYR A 107 9.94 9.32 3.99
C TYR A 107 8.60 8.90 3.43
N PHE A 108 8.64 8.16 2.31
CA PHE A 108 7.47 7.64 1.62
C PHE A 108 7.63 6.15 1.35
N PHE A 109 6.54 5.40 1.37
CA PHE A 109 6.50 4.05 0.80
C PHE A 109 5.11 3.76 0.24
N VAL A 110 5.02 2.76 -0.65
CA VAL A 110 3.76 2.31 -1.22
C VAL A 110 3.45 0.89 -0.72
N MET A 111 2.22 0.68 -0.24
CA MET A 111 1.67 -0.64 0.06
C MET A 111 0.82 -1.12 -1.12
N ILE A 112 0.96 -2.39 -1.48
CA ILE A 112 0.25 -3.07 -2.57
C ILE A 112 -0.49 -4.26 -1.94
N ARG A 113 -1.81 -4.32 -2.09
CA ARG A 113 -2.66 -5.37 -1.50
C ARG A 113 -3.56 -6.01 -2.57
N ALA A 114 -3.57 -7.34 -2.64
CA ALA A 114 -4.56 -8.12 -3.40
C ALA A 114 -5.16 -9.23 -2.53
N GLY A 115 -6.26 -8.90 -1.85
CA GLY A 115 -6.80 -9.73 -0.75
C GLY A 115 -5.90 -9.73 0.49
N ALA A 116 -6.14 -10.69 1.40
CA ALA A 116 -5.46 -10.74 2.69
C ALA A 116 -4.02 -11.31 2.65
N GLU A 117 -3.73 -12.18 1.68
CA GLU A 117 -2.44 -12.90 1.62
C GLU A 117 -1.38 -12.12 0.83
N ASN A 118 -1.75 -11.52 -0.31
CA ASN A 118 -0.82 -10.84 -1.20
C ASN A 118 -0.63 -9.37 -0.79
N MET A 119 0.04 -9.16 0.34
CA MET A 119 0.42 -7.83 0.83
C MET A 119 1.95 -7.61 0.76
N VAL A 120 2.37 -6.64 -0.04
CA VAL A 120 3.76 -6.22 -0.25
C VAL A 120 3.88 -4.71 0.00
N ALA A 121 5.01 -4.25 0.50
CA ALA A 121 5.31 -2.83 0.67
C ALA A 121 6.69 -2.49 0.11
N THR A 122 6.83 -1.34 -0.55
CA THR A 122 8.12 -0.87 -1.07
C THR A 122 9.11 -0.59 0.08
N PRO A 123 10.42 -0.54 -0.18
CA PRO A 123 11.37 0.13 0.71
C PRO A 123 10.97 1.60 0.94
N LEU A 124 11.59 2.25 1.94
CA LEU A 124 11.49 3.70 2.10
C LEU A 124 12.17 4.44 0.94
N ALA A 125 11.50 5.46 0.44
CA ALA A 125 12.00 6.44 -0.51
C ALA A 125 11.99 7.83 0.11
N CYS A 126 13.03 8.62 -0.17
CA CYS A 126 13.08 10.05 0.16
C CYS A 126 13.68 10.85 -1.01
N THR A 127 13.58 12.18 -0.95
CA THR A 127 14.09 13.05 -2.03
C THR A 127 15.60 12.96 -2.21
N GLN A 128 16.34 12.54 -1.18
CA GLN A 128 17.80 12.40 -1.23
C GLN A 128 18.28 11.10 -1.90
N ASN A 129 17.45 10.04 -1.99
CA ASN A 129 17.90 8.72 -2.45
C ASN A 129 17.10 8.11 -3.62
N SER A 130 15.86 8.57 -3.87
CA SER A 130 14.94 7.91 -4.80
C SER A 130 14.33 8.85 -5.85
N LEU A 131 14.66 10.15 -5.82
CA LEU A 131 14.12 11.15 -6.74
C LEU A 131 14.75 11.04 -8.14
N SER A 132 13.91 10.97 -9.17
CA SER A 132 14.29 11.01 -10.57
C SER A 132 13.38 12.00 -11.30
N GLY A 133 13.95 13.16 -11.68
CA GLY A 133 13.17 14.31 -12.14
C GLY A 133 12.28 14.85 -11.02
N ASP A 134 10.96 14.78 -11.22
CA ASP A 134 9.92 15.20 -10.28
C ASP A 134 9.41 14.07 -9.36
N ALA A 135 9.81 12.81 -9.59
CA ALA A 135 9.16 11.65 -9.00
C ALA A 135 10.08 10.73 -8.20
N LEU A 136 9.60 10.28 -7.03
CA LEU A 136 10.24 9.18 -6.30
C LEU A 136 9.99 7.87 -7.06
N SER A 137 11.05 7.10 -7.30
CA SER A 137 11.01 5.84 -8.04
C SER A 137 11.15 4.65 -7.09
N PHE A 138 10.26 3.66 -7.20
CA PHE A 138 10.27 2.48 -6.33
C PHE A 138 10.75 1.23 -7.11
N PRO A 139 11.74 0.47 -6.60
CA PRO A 139 12.30 -0.69 -7.30
C PRO A 139 11.41 -1.95 -7.23
N THR A 140 10.34 -1.91 -6.43
CA THR A 140 9.46 -3.05 -6.17
C THR A 140 8.70 -3.47 -7.42
N LYS A 141 8.74 -4.76 -7.70
CA LYS A 141 7.87 -5.45 -8.65
C LYS A 141 6.89 -6.30 -7.85
N PHE A 142 5.62 -6.32 -8.23
CA PHE A 142 4.60 -7.16 -7.63
C PHE A 142 3.91 -7.96 -8.73
N THR A 143 3.70 -9.26 -8.50
CA THR A 143 3.02 -10.15 -9.45
C THR A 143 2.00 -10.99 -8.72
N LEU A 144 0.74 -10.91 -9.15
CA LEU A 144 -0.33 -11.82 -8.78
C LEU A 144 -0.44 -12.90 -9.85
N GLN A 145 -0.49 -14.17 -9.45
CA GLN A 145 -0.62 -15.33 -10.35
C GLN A 145 -1.99 -15.98 -10.19
N ASP A 146 -2.42 -16.72 -11.22
CA ASP A 146 -3.68 -17.45 -11.29
C ASP A 146 -4.89 -16.61 -10.83
N VAL A 147 -5.09 -15.46 -11.47
CA VAL A 147 -6.18 -14.53 -11.14
C VAL A 147 -7.18 -14.37 -12.28
N SER A 148 -8.45 -14.21 -11.94
CA SER A 148 -9.57 -13.94 -12.84
C SER A 148 -9.70 -12.46 -13.21
N SER A 149 -10.62 -12.14 -14.12
CA SER A 149 -10.85 -10.80 -14.68
C SER A 149 -11.42 -9.77 -13.70
N ASP A 150 -11.95 -10.22 -12.56
CA ASP A 150 -12.51 -9.43 -11.47
C ASP A 150 -11.48 -9.01 -10.41
N PHE A 151 -10.18 -9.10 -10.73
CA PHE A 151 -9.11 -8.75 -9.81
C PHE A 151 -9.19 -7.28 -9.34
N GLU A 152 -8.91 -7.09 -8.05
CA GLU A 152 -8.70 -5.78 -7.44
C GLU A 152 -7.32 -5.75 -6.75
N ILE A 153 -6.54 -4.71 -7.01
CA ILE A 153 -5.26 -4.45 -6.35
C ILE A 153 -5.29 -3.03 -5.79
N ASP A 154 -5.34 -2.90 -4.47
CA ASP A 154 -5.22 -1.60 -3.80
C ASP A 154 -3.74 -1.16 -3.78
N VAL A 155 -3.50 0.10 -4.13
CA VAL A 155 -2.20 0.77 -4.08
C VAL A 155 -2.32 1.98 -3.16
N GLU A 156 -1.61 1.95 -2.04
CA GLU A 156 -1.72 2.96 -0.97
C GLU A 156 -0.38 3.63 -0.70
N VAL A 157 -0.34 4.96 -0.81
CA VAL A 157 0.84 5.78 -0.58
C VAL A 157 0.85 6.28 0.86
N TYR A 158 1.89 5.95 1.60
CA TYR A 158 2.11 6.40 2.97
C TYR A 158 3.28 7.38 3.06
N SER A 159 3.17 8.37 3.94
CA SER A 159 4.26 9.31 4.25
C SER A 159 4.48 9.46 5.75
N LEU A 160 5.74 9.75 6.12
CA LEU A 160 6.18 10.11 7.46
C LEU A 160 7.04 11.36 7.36
N SER A 161 6.71 12.38 8.16
CA SER A 161 7.56 13.54 8.39
C SER A 161 8.17 13.48 9.79
N ARG A 162 9.45 13.85 9.91
CA ARG A 162 10.20 13.95 11.17
C ARG A 162 10.91 15.29 11.23
N VAL A 163 10.45 16.19 12.10
CA VAL A 163 11.10 17.48 12.34
C VAL A 163 12.46 17.26 13.01
N ILE A 164 13.50 17.81 12.39
CA ILE A 164 14.87 17.85 12.88
C ILE A 164 14.96 19.04 13.85
N LEU A 165 15.08 18.75 15.15
CA LEU A 165 15.21 19.76 16.19
C LEU A 165 16.64 20.33 16.23
N LYS A 166 16.96 21.19 15.25
CA LYS A 166 18.19 21.98 15.25
C LYS A 166 18.35 22.67 16.63
N PRO A 167 19.51 22.57 17.31
CA PRO A 167 19.75 23.28 18.55
C PRO A 167 19.45 24.79 18.42
N PRO A 168 18.88 25.44 19.45
CA PRO A 168 18.29 26.76 19.31
C PRO A 168 19.34 27.87 19.16
N LEU A 169 19.79 28.09 17.93
CA LEU A 169 20.30 29.40 17.51
C LEU A 169 19.15 30.41 17.57
N MET A 170 19.35 31.47 18.34
CA MET A 170 18.38 32.49 18.73
C MET A 170 17.54 33.07 17.56
N ILE A 171 16.38 32.49 17.25
CA ILE A 171 15.33 33.15 16.45
C ILE A 171 14.32 33.77 17.40
N SER A 172 14.71 34.91 17.99
CA SER A 172 13.77 35.76 18.72
C SER A 172 12.92 36.55 17.74
N GLY A 173 11.65 36.20 17.63
CA GLY A 173 10.61 37.06 17.03
C GLY A 173 10.14 36.72 15.61
N LEU A 174 9.29 35.69 15.45
CA LEU A 174 8.24 35.71 14.41
C LEU A 174 6.98 34.85 14.69
N LEU A 175 6.68 34.46 15.93
CA LEU A 175 5.43 33.75 16.27
C LEU A 175 4.72 34.37 17.48
N ASN A 176 4.15 35.56 17.28
CA ASN A 176 3.31 36.25 18.27
C ASN A 176 1.84 36.38 17.80
N THR A 177 1.35 35.34 17.12
CA THR A 177 -0.05 35.00 16.80
C THR A 177 -0.08 33.47 16.63
N VAL A 178 -0.95 32.68 17.26
CA VAL A 178 -2.25 32.95 17.88
C VAL A 178 -2.32 32.47 19.35
N ILE A 179 -2.86 33.34 20.21
CA ILE A 179 -3.28 33.16 21.62
C ILE A 179 -4.78 32.78 21.60
N ASN A 180 -5.40 31.91 22.41
CA ASN A 180 -5.03 31.06 23.57
C ASN A 180 -5.87 29.72 23.48
N LEU A 181 -6.46 29.01 24.47
CA LEU A 181 -6.62 29.10 25.94
C LEU A 181 -6.96 27.70 26.54
N SER A 182 -6.23 27.20 27.54
CA SER A 182 -6.78 26.39 28.65
C SER A 182 -5.76 26.26 29.82
N PRO A 183 -6.22 26.09 31.08
CA PRO A 183 -5.43 26.54 32.24
C PRO A 183 -4.56 25.47 32.93
N LYS A 184 -3.48 25.97 33.54
CA LYS A 184 -2.61 25.29 34.51
C LYS A 184 -3.41 24.87 35.76
N LEU A 185 -3.21 23.64 36.23
CA LEU A 185 -3.57 23.21 37.59
C LEU A 185 -2.36 22.57 38.27
N GLU A 186 -2.01 23.07 39.45
CA GLU A 186 -0.95 22.55 40.30
C GLU A 186 -1.54 21.59 41.34
N ALA A 187 -0.90 20.45 41.58
CA ALA A 187 -1.26 19.53 42.65
C ALA A 187 0.02 18.87 43.21
N ILE A 188 0.18 18.86 44.54
CA ILE A 188 1.48 18.65 45.18
C ILE A 188 1.43 17.46 46.16
N THR A 189 1.98 16.31 45.75
CA THR A 189 2.54 15.23 46.62
C THR A 189 1.50 14.44 47.50
N PRO A 190 1.85 13.37 48.26
CA PRO A 190 3.18 12.82 48.62
C PRO A 190 3.41 11.29 48.51
N LYS A 191 4.59 10.88 49.02
CA LYS A 191 5.32 9.61 48.80
C LYS A 191 4.89 8.44 49.70
N ARG A 192 5.06 7.20 49.21
CA ARG A 192 5.61 5.98 49.88
C ARG A 192 5.92 4.95 48.77
N LEU A 193 7.08 4.27 48.72
CA LEU A 193 7.59 3.16 49.55
C LEU A 193 6.63 1.95 49.56
N LEU A 194 7.04 0.69 49.36
CA LEU A 194 8.36 0.06 49.52
C LEU A 194 8.57 -1.15 48.55
N THR A 195 9.76 -1.76 48.56
CA THR A 195 10.20 -2.90 47.71
C THR A 195 9.72 -4.28 48.17
N SER A 196 9.54 -5.23 47.24
CA SER A 196 9.74 -6.66 47.53
C SER A 196 10.13 -7.46 46.27
N ILE A 197 10.82 -8.58 46.46
CA ILE A 197 11.32 -9.49 45.42
C ILE A 197 10.62 -10.84 45.56
N THR A 198 10.11 -11.39 44.46
CA THR A 198 9.83 -12.84 44.34
C THR A 198 10.30 -13.33 42.97
N GLN A 199 10.82 -14.56 42.91
CA GLN A 199 11.35 -15.17 41.69
C GLN A 199 10.36 -16.18 41.09
N LYS A 200 10.34 -16.23 39.75
CA LYS A 200 10.06 -17.40 38.89
C LYS A 200 8.90 -18.34 39.28
N SER A 201 7.84 -18.28 38.49
CA SER A 201 7.14 -19.49 38.04
C SER A 201 6.80 -19.35 36.54
N ASN A 202 6.74 -20.46 35.82
CA ASN A 202 6.53 -20.47 34.37
C ASN A 202 5.04 -20.52 34.02
N LEU A 203 4.52 -19.52 33.33
CA LEU A 203 3.40 -19.70 32.40
C LEU A 203 3.44 -18.63 31.30
N HIS A 204 3.48 -19.06 30.04
CA HIS A 204 3.77 -18.17 28.91
C HIS A 204 2.50 -17.50 28.35
N THR A 205 1.86 -16.64 29.15
CA THR A 205 0.75 -15.79 28.69
C THR A 205 1.29 -14.55 27.95
N PRO A 206 0.70 -14.12 26.82
CA PRO A 206 1.09 -12.89 26.17
C PRO A 206 0.71 -11.70 27.05
N ALA A 207 1.70 -10.92 27.47
CA ALA A 207 1.47 -9.79 28.36
C ALA A 207 0.61 -8.71 27.67
N LEU A 208 -0.58 -8.46 28.22
CA LEU A 208 -1.41 -7.32 27.85
C LEU A 208 -0.71 -6.03 28.30
N ALA A 209 0.03 -5.42 27.38
CA ALA A 209 0.76 -4.19 27.64
C ALA A 209 -0.20 -3.04 28.01
N SER A 210 0.06 -2.37 29.13
CA SER A 210 -0.66 -1.15 29.52
C SER A 210 -0.44 -0.04 28.48
N PRO A 211 -1.48 0.69 28.03
CA PRO A 211 -1.35 1.75 27.02
C PRO A 211 -0.39 2.90 27.35
N GLY A 212 0.03 3.04 28.61
CA GLY A 212 0.98 4.07 29.07
C GLY A 212 2.25 3.53 29.76
N GLY A 213 2.56 2.24 29.63
CA GLY A 213 3.80 1.65 30.16
C GLY A 213 4.95 1.63 29.14
N PRO A 214 6.20 1.34 29.54
CA PRO A 214 7.32 1.18 28.60
C PRO A 214 7.08 0.05 27.58
N ASN A 215 6.30 -0.97 27.97
CA ASN A 215 5.92 -2.09 27.11
C ASN A 215 4.79 -1.75 26.11
N ALA A 216 4.28 -0.52 26.10
CA ALA A 216 3.11 -0.12 25.30
C ALA A 216 3.28 -0.40 23.81
N VAL A 217 2.23 -0.95 23.20
CA VAL A 217 2.11 -1.09 21.75
C VAL A 217 1.74 0.26 21.15
N ARG A 218 2.45 0.68 20.11
CA ARG A 218 2.24 1.96 19.41
C ARG A 218 1.37 1.75 18.17
N THR A 219 0.79 2.85 17.69
CA THR A 219 0.38 2.98 16.28
C THR A 219 1.54 3.63 15.50
N SER A 220 1.70 3.27 14.24
CA SER A 220 2.69 3.90 13.36
C SER A 220 2.37 5.38 13.12
N ASN A 221 3.41 6.21 12.99
CA ASN A 221 3.30 7.61 12.56
C ASN A 221 3.22 7.79 11.04
N PHE A 222 3.25 6.71 10.24
CA PHE A 222 2.98 6.81 8.80
C PHE A 222 1.49 7.10 8.54
N VAL A 223 1.23 8.15 7.77
CA VAL A 223 -0.12 8.59 7.39
C VAL A 223 -0.39 8.25 5.92
N LEU A 224 -1.58 7.73 5.62
CA LEU A 224 -2.06 7.52 4.25
C LEU A 224 -2.24 8.88 3.56
N VAL A 225 -1.51 9.11 2.46
CA VAL A 225 -1.52 10.37 1.70
C VAL A 225 -1.97 10.22 0.24
N GLY A 226 -2.38 9.01 -0.15
CA GLY A 226 -3.06 8.74 -1.41
C GLY A 226 -3.43 7.26 -1.53
N SER A 227 -4.51 6.93 -2.24
CA SER A 227 -4.86 5.54 -2.57
C SER A 227 -5.43 5.43 -3.97
N HIS A 228 -5.21 4.32 -4.67
CA HIS A 228 -5.88 4.01 -5.93
C HIS A 228 -6.15 2.50 -6.03
N LYS A 229 -7.27 2.10 -6.64
CA LYS A 229 -7.58 0.69 -6.89
C LYS A 229 -7.39 0.35 -8.37
N LEU A 230 -6.51 -0.61 -8.64
CA LEU A 230 -6.31 -1.17 -9.98
C LEU A 230 -7.20 -2.38 -10.21
N ASN A 231 -7.73 -2.51 -11.43
CA ASN A 231 -8.53 -3.64 -11.90
C ASN A 231 -8.32 -3.85 -13.41
N LEU A 232 -9.12 -4.71 -14.06
CA LEU A 232 -9.01 -4.96 -15.51
C LEU A 232 -9.15 -3.67 -16.36
N ALA A 233 -9.97 -2.71 -15.95
CA ALA A 233 -10.12 -1.42 -16.64
C ALA A 233 -8.93 -0.47 -16.41
N SER A 234 -7.95 -0.83 -15.59
CA SER A 234 -6.67 -0.14 -15.42
C SER A 234 -5.60 -0.61 -16.41
N VAL A 235 -5.81 -1.71 -17.13
CA VAL A 235 -4.84 -2.29 -18.06
C VAL A 235 -4.60 -1.36 -19.26
N GLY A 236 -3.35 -1.27 -19.72
CA GLY A 236 -2.94 -0.37 -20.79
C GLY A 236 -2.77 1.10 -20.37
N LYS A 237 -3.24 1.50 -19.18
CA LYS A 237 -2.98 2.82 -18.58
C LYS A 237 -1.67 2.81 -17.81
N SER A 238 -1.04 3.99 -17.69
CA SER A 238 0.23 4.17 -16.96
C SER A 238 0.26 5.37 -16.01
N LYS A 239 -0.77 6.22 -16.01
CA LYS A 239 -1.00 7.32 -15.05
C LYS A 239 -2.33 7.09 -14.35
N PHE A 240 -2.34 7.18 -13.03
CA PHE A 240 -3.52 6.95 -12.19
C PHE A 240 -3.64 8.09 -11.17
N THR A 241 -4.84 8.67 -11.03
CA THR A 241 -5.11 9.73 -10.04
C THR A 241 -5.34 9.10 -8.67
N LEU A 242 -4.68 9.65 -7.64
CA LEU A 242 -4.80 9.16 -6.26
C LEU A 242 -6.03 9.78 -5.59
N ASP A 243 -6.87 8.92 -5.02
CA ASP A 243 -7.92 9.30 -4.08
C ASP A 243 -7.32 9.63 -2.71
N LYS A 244 -8.11 10.29 -1.84
CA LYS A 244 -7.78 10.60 -0.44
C LYS A 244 -6.51 11.46 -0.23
N VAL A 245 -5.99 12.13 -1.26
CA VAL A 245 -4.81 13.00 -1.15
C VAL A 245 -5.11 14.20 -0.23
N PRO A 246 -4.35 14.42 0.87
CA PRO A 246 -4.56 15.57 1.75
C PRO A 246 -4.32 16.91 1.04
N PHE A 247 -5.05 17.96 1.43
CA PHE A 247 -4.96 19.29 0.79
C PHE A 247 -3.53 19.87 0.75
N LEU A 248 -2.78 19.73 1.85
CA LEU A 248 -1.37 20.16 1.96
C LEU A 248 -0.37 19.03 1.67
N SER A 249 -0.78 17.97 0.96
CA SER A 249 0.11 16.86 0.60
C SER A 249 1.23 17.32 -0.35
N PRO A 250 2.46 16.81 -0.19
CA PRO A 250 3.56 17.09 -1.12
C PRO A 250 3.44 16.37 -2.47
N LEU A 251 2.47 15.44 -2.62
CA LEU A 251 2.21 14.73 -3.88
C LEU A 251 1.59 15.67 -4.93
N GLU A 252 1.92 15.48 -6.21
CA GLU A 252 1.26 16.16 -7.34
C GLU A 252 -0.21 15.73 -7.51
N GLY A 253 -0.55 14.50 -7.11
CA GLY A 253 -1.90 13.93 -7.16
C GLY A 253 -2.03 12.62 -7.94
N HIS A 254 -0.97 12.18 -8.62
CA HIS A 254 -0.97 10.92 -9.38
C HIS A 254 0.10 9.92 -8.91
N ILE A 255 -0.07 8.67 -9.35
CA ILE A 255 0.97 7.66 -9.38
C ILE A 255 1.14 7.14 -10.81
N TYR A 256 2.39 6.95 -11.23
CA TYR A 256 2.74 6.26 -12.46
C TYR A 256 3.14 4.83 -12.13
N LEU A 257 2.63 3.86 -12.88
CA LEU A 257 3.05 2.45 -12.82
C LEU A 257 2.63 1.75 -14.11
N LYS A 258 3.23 0.60 -14.40
CA LYS A 258 2.94 -0.20 -15.59
C LYS A 258 2.25 -1.48 -15.17
N LEU A 259 0.97 -1.59 -15.54
CA LEU A 259 0.15 -2.78 -15.30
C LEU A 259 0.23 -3.71 -16.51
N GLN A 260 0.95 -4.82 -16.38
CA GLN A 260 1.01 -5.88 -17.39
C GLN A 260 0.05 -7.02 -17.01
N CYS A 261 -0.69 -7.54 -17.99
CA CYS A 261 -1.52 -8.73 -17.82
C CYS A 261 -1.10 -9.78 -18.85
N GLN A 262 -1.00 -11.04 -18.41
CA GLN A 262 -0.78 -12.21 -19.27
C GLN A 262 -1.92 -13.19 -18.97
N ILE A 263 -2.55 -13.74 -20.01
CA ILE A 263 -3.69 -14.65 -19.86
C ILE A 263 -3.21 -16.06 -20.21
N ASN A 264 -3.42 -17.01 -19.31
CA ASN A 264 -2.92 -18.38 -19.43
C ASN A 264 -3.89 -19.25 -20.25
N SER A 265 -4.44 -18.68 -21.33
CA SER A 265 -5.37 -19.38 -22.23
C SER A 265 -4.62 -20.01 -23.38
N SER A 266 -4.69 -21.34 -23.48
CA SER A 266 -4.32 -22.10 -24.68
C SER A 266 -5.51 -22.34 -25.61
N VAL A 267 -6.65 -21.66 -25.39
CA VAL A 267 -7.83 -21.76 -26.26
C VAL A 267 -7.59 -20.91 -27.50
N GLU A 268 -7.33 -21.58 -28.63
CA GLU A 268 -7.45 -20.98 -29.95
C GLU A 268 -8.70 -21.52 -30.63
N GLU A 269 -9.51 -20.62 -31.20
CA GLU A 269 -10.72 -20.99 -31.95
C GLU A 269 -10.73 -20.27 -33.29
N LYS A 270 -11.07 -20.99 -34.37
CA LYS A 270 -10.94 -20.51 -35.75
C LYS A 270 -12.19 -20.83 -36.55
N GLY A 271 -12.88 -19.80 -37.04
CA GLY A 271 -14.16 -19.97 -37.73
C GLY A 271 -14.64 -18.71 -38.45
N PHE A 272 -15.77 -18.82 -39.13
CA PHE A 272 -16.42 -17.65 -39.73
C PHE A 272 -17.43 -17.04 -38.75
N LEU A 273 -17.27 -15.75 -38.45
CA LEU A 273 -18.27 -14.95 -37.74
C LEU A 273 -18.87 -13.93 -38.70
N THR A 274 -20.12 -13.54 -38.45
CA THR A 274 -20.76 -12.41 -39.15
C THR A 274 -20.69 -11.20 -38.24
N MET A 275 -19.77 -10.28 -38.54
CA MET A 275 -19.54 -9.07 -37.76
C MET A 275 -20.37 -7.91 -38.32
N PHE A 276 -20.91 -7.08 -37.43
CA PHE A 276 -21.55 -5.82 -37.79
C PHE A 276 -20.51 -4.71 -37.83
N GLU A 277 -20.43 -3.99 -38.95
CA GLU A 277 -19.54 -2.85 -39.15
C GLU A 277 -20.38 -1.66 -39.66
N ASP A 278 -20.08 -0.44 -39.21
CA ASP A 278 -20.66 0.78 -39.78
C ASP A 278 -19.86 1.17 -41.03
N VAL A 279 -20.53 1.16 -42.18
CA VAL A 279 -19.96 1.54 -43.47
C VAL A 279 -20.63 2.84 -43.93
N SER A 280 -19.99 3.97 -43.63
CA SER A 280 -20.41 5.32 -44.04
C SER A 280 -21.78 5.77 -43.50
N GLY A 281 -22.12 5.40 -42.25
CA GLY A 281 -23.40 5.71 -41.60
C GLY A 281 -24.48 4.64 -41.84
N PHE A 282 -24.13 3.52 -42.45
CA PHE A 282 -25.03 2.40 -42.74
C PHE A 282 -24.47 1.10 -42.17
N GLY A 283 -25.26 0.44 -41.33
CA GLY A 283 -24.89 -0.84 -40.74
C GLY A 283 -24.85 -1.97 -41.75
N ALA A 284 -23.69 -2.61 -41.89
CA ALA A 284 -23.46 -3.74 -42.79
C ALA A 284 -23.01 -4.99 -42.01
N TRP A 285 -23.40 -6.16 -42.50
CA TRP A 285 -23.01 -7.45 -41.91
C TRP A 285 -21.97 -8.14 -42.80
N HIS A 286 -20.75 -8.26 -42.30
CA HIS A 286 -19.63 -8.86 -43.02
C HIS A 286 -19.26 -10.23 -42.43
N ARG A 287 -19.29 -11.27 -43.27
CA ARG A 287 -18.70 -12.56 -42.92
C ARG A 287 -17.17 -12.42 -42.94
N ARG A 288 -16.53 -12.60 -41.78
CA ARG A 288 -15.08 -12.54 -41.59
C ARG A 288 -14.55 -13.91 -41.17
N TRP A 289 -13.33 -14.26 -41.59
CA TRP A 289 -12.58 -15.33 -40.95
C TRP A 289 -12.00 -14.79 -39.65
N CYS A 290 -12.32 -15.42 -38.53
CA CYS A 290 -11.95 -14.96 -37.20
C CYS A 290 -11.11 -16.01 -36.49
N VAL A 291 -10.04 -15.55 -35.83
CA VAL A 291 -9.18 -16.34 -34.96
C VAL A 291 -9.18 -15.70 -33.57
N LEU A 292 -9.74 -16.40 -32.61
CA LEU A 292 -9.47 -16.15 -31.19
C LEU A 292 -8.09 -16.76 -30.87
N SER A 293 -7.18 -15.96 -30.33
CA SER A 293 -5.93 -16.44 -29.73
C SER A 293 -5.57 -15.58 -28.52
N GLY A 294 -5.23 -16.23 -27.41
CA GLY A 294 -4.99 -15.59 -26.11
C GLY A 294 -6.24 -14.89 -25.55
N TYR A 295 -6.39 -13.60 -25.88
CA TYR A 295 -7.53 -12.75 -25.50
C TYR A 295 -8.02 -11.83 -26.62
N CYS A 296 -7.49 -11.97 -27.84
CA CYS A 296 -7.84 -11.14 -28.99
C CYS A 296 -8.56 -11.97 -30.05
N ILE A 297 -9.65 -11.45 -30.60
CA ILE A 297 -10.23 -11.93 -31.85
C ILE A 297 -9.60 -11.12 -32.99
N SER A 298 -8.69 -11.73 -33.73
CA SER A 298 -8.19 -11.20 -35.00
C SER A 298 -9.13 -11.61 -36.12
N TYR A 299 -9.33 -10.76 -37.13
CA TYR A 299 -10.23 -11.07 -38.24
C TYR A 299 -9.66 -10.67 -39.61
N TRP A 300 -10.07 -11.42 -40.62
CA TRP A 300 -9.68 -11.32 -42.03
C TRP A 300 -10.89 -11.54 -42.93
N THR A 301 -10.72 -11.44 -44.26
CA THR A 301 -11.80 -11.78 -45.20
C THR A 301 -11.81 -13.28 -45.47
N TYR A 302 -10.64 -13.91 -45.65
CA TYR A 302 -10.49 -15.33 -45.97
C TYR A 302 -9.43 -16.02 -45.08
N PRO A 303 -9.51 -17.35 -44.88
CA PRO A 303 -8.52 -18.10 -44.11
C PRO A 303 -7.09 -17.99 -44.65
N ASP A 304 -6.93 -17.88 -45.97
CA ASP A 304 -5.62 -17.74 -46.59
C ASP A 304 -5.00 -16.36 -46.41
N ASP A 305 -5.73 -15.37 -45.87
CA ASP A 305 -5.15 -14.08 -45.46
C ASP A 305 -4.40 -14.20 -44.11
N GLU A 306 -4.74 -15.19 -43.26
CA GLU A 306 -4.10 -15.42 -41.95
C GLU A 306 -2.60 -15.72 -42.10
N LYS A 307 -2.24 -16.50 -43.14
CA LYS A 307 -0.88 -17.00 -43.42
C LYS A 307 0.00 -16.01 -44.21
N ARG A 308 -0.47 -14.77 -44.46
CA ARG A 308 0.22 -13.75 -45.26
C ARG A 308 0.80 -12.60 -44.40
N LYS A 309 1.29 -12.94 -43.21
CA LYS A 309 2.02 -12.08 -42.27
C LYS A 309 3.40 -12.67 -41.97
#